data_AF-A0A231GU11-F1
#
_entry.id   AF-A0A231GU11-F1
#
_cell.length_a   1.000
_cell.length_b   1.000
_cell.length_c   1.000
_cell.angle_alpha   90.00
_cell.angle_beta   90.00
_cell.angle_gamma   90.00
#
_symmetry.space_group_name_H-M   'P 1'
#
loop_
_entity.id
_entity.type
_entity.pdbx_description
1 polymer ?
#
loop_
_entity_poly.entity_id
_entity_poly.type
_entity_poly.pdbx_seq_one_letter_code
_entity_poly.pdbx_strand_id
1 'polypeptide(L)'
;MTQLPDDVEFEHLNAGQARELKDIVEDIYRRSYADAVASGELFDTPEQFMARFDAYTDPARSTGFELVVSRVRGNAIGQAWGWPLTPTTAWWDGLHLDSGDTDDFTAETGTRTFALSEIMVCQEHTGHGLAHALHDELLRKGLSDCRWI
;
A
#
# COMPACT_ATOMS: atom_id res chain seq x y z
N MET A 1 -18.57 -4.07 -16.77
CA MET A 1 -18.07 -4.71 -15.53
C MET A 1 -16.67 -5.17 -15.82
N THR A 2 -15.70 -4.55 -15.20
CA THR A 2 -14.30 -4.92 -15.37
C THR A 2 -14.03 -6.14 -14.49
N GLN A 3 -13.67 -7.26 -15.10
CA GLN A 3 -13.38 -8.51 -14.39
C GLN A 3 -11.89 -8.60 -14.10
N LEU A 4 -11.55 -9.06 -12.90
CA LEU A 4 -10.17 -9.39 -12.53
C LEU A 4 -9.62 -10.46 -13.47
N PRO A 5 -8.29 -10.53 -13.68
CA PRO A 5 -7.70 -11.66 -14.36
C PRO A 5 -8.10 -12.98 -13.67
N ASP A 6 -8.38 -14.01 -14.46
CA ASP A 6 -8.61 -15.36 -13.92
C ASP A 6 -7.34 -15.82 -13.17
N ASP A 7 -7.54 -16.54 -12.06
CA ASP A 7 -6.46 -17.05 -11.19
C ASP A 7 -5.58 -15.97 -10.53
N VAL A 8 -6.12 -14.79 -10.26
CA VAL A 8 -5.42 -13.80 -9.42
C VAL A 8 -5.39 -14.27 -7.96
N GLU A 9 -4.20 -14.29 -7.39
CA GLU A 9 -3.92 -14.60 -5.99
C GLU A 9 -3.35 -13.37 -5.29
N PHE A 10 -3.66 -13.23 -3.99
CA PHE A 10 -3.16 -12.14 -3.16
C PHE A 10 -2.31 -12.70 -2.02
N GLU A 11 -1.09 -12.18 -1.92
CA GLU A 11 -0.10 -12.57 -0.92
C GLU A 11 0.08 -11.42 0.08
N HIS A 12 -0.14 -11.69 1.36
CA HIS A 12 -0.02 -10.72 2.45
C HIS A 12 1.30 -10.89 3.19
N LEU A 13 2.05 -9.79 3.31
CA LEU A 13 3.42 -9.78 3.82
C LEU A 13 3.56 -8.71 4.90
N ASN A 14 4.15 -9.09 6.04
CA ASN A 14 4.59 -8.11 7.03
C ASN A 14 5.89 -7.41 6.57
N ALA A 15 6.36 -6.40 7.30
CA ALA A 15 7.58 -5.66 6.95
C ALA A 15 8.82 -6.54 6.74
N GLY A 16 9.02 -7.56 7.57
CA GLY A 16 10.16 -8.48 7.45
C GLY A 16 10.11 -9.27 6.16
N GLN A 17 8.96 -9.88 5.85
CA GLN A 17 8.74 -10.63 4.62
C GLN A 17 8.82 -9.73 3.38
N ALA A 18 8.27 -8.52 3.47
CA ALA A 18 8.32 -7.54 2.38
C ALA A 18 9.77 -7.16 2.02
N ARG A 19 10.67 -7.05 3.00
CA ARG A 19 12.10 -6.79 2.77
C ARG A 19 12.83 -7.93 2.07
N GLU A 20 12.38 -9.17 2.27
CA GLU A 20 12.91 -10.33 1.54
C GLU A 20 12.51 -10.29 0.06
N LEU A 21 11.44 -9.57 -0.29
CA LEU A 21 10.89 -9.45 -1.65
C LEU A 21 11.15 -8.07 -2.30
N LYS A 22 12.18 -7.34 -1.88
CA LYS A 22 12.52 -6.01 -2.44
C LYS A 22 12.62 -5.99 -3.96
N ASP A 23 13.24 -7.01 -4.55
CA ASP A 23 13.40 -7.11 -6.01
C ASP A 23 12.04 -7.17 -6.72
N ILE A 24 11.05 -7.84 -6.11
CA ILE A 24 9.67 -7.91 -6.64
C ILE A 24 8.98 -6.55 -6.50
N VAL A 25 9.14 -5.88 -5.36
CA VAL A 25 8.56 -4.56 -5.09
C VAL A 25 9.08 -3.51 -6.09
N GLU A 26 10.38 -3.52 -6.36
CA GLU A 26 11.01 -2.63 -7.34
C GLU A 26 10.59 -2.97 -8.78
N ASP A 27 10.53 -4.26 -9.14
CA ASP A 27 10.10 -4.69 -10.47
C ASP A 27 8.65 -4.23 -10.77
N ILE A 28 7.73 -4.42 -9.81
CA ILE A 28 6.35 -3.93 -9.95
C ILE A 28 6.32 -2.41 -10.13
N TYR A 29 7.10 -1.66 -9.36
CA TYR A 29 7.21 -0.20 -9.51
C TYR A 29 7.62 0.17 -10.94
N ARG A 30 8.74 -0.40 -11.42
CA ARG A 30 9.26 -0.13 -12.76
C ARG A 30 8.26 -0.46 -13.85
N ARG A 31 7.56 -1.60 -13.75
CA ARG A 31 6.53 -2.02 -14.72
C ARG A 31 5.23 -1.23 -14.63
N SER A 32 4.92 -0.65 -13.48
CA SER A 32 3.72 0.21 -13.30
C SER A 32 3.91 1.59 -13.92
N TYR A 33 5.16 2.03 -14.06
CA TYR A 33 5.54 3.32 -14.65
C TYR A 33 6.44 3.18 -15.88
N ALA A 34 6.38 2.07 -16.61
CA ALA A 34 7.33 1.78 -17.69
C ALA A 34 7.36 2.88 -18.76
N ASP A 35 6.21 3.45 -19.12
CA ASP A 35 6.14 4.60 -20.04
C ASP A 35 6.82 5.85 -19.46
N ALA A 36 6.58 6.18 -18.18
CA ALA A 36 7.20 7.34 -17.51
C ALA A 36 8.72 7.14 -17.31
N VAL A 37 9.16 5.90 -17.08
CA VAL A 37 10.58 5.53 -17.05
C VAL A 37 11.21 5.78 -18.43
N ALA A 38 10.53 5.35 -19.49
CA ALA A 38 11.02 5.50 -20.87
C ALA A 38 11.04 6.97 -21.33
N SER A 39 10.07 7.78 -20.89
CA SER A 39 10.02 9.22 -21.20
C SER A 39 10.87 10.11 -20.30
N GLY A 40 11.33 9.59 -19.14
CA GLY A 40 12.06 10.37 -18.14
C GLY A 40 11.18 11.29 -17.29
N GLU A 41 9.87 11.08 -17.28
CA GLU A 41 8.87 11.91 -16.58
C GLU A 41 8.42 11.29 -15.25
N LEU A 42 9.26 10.45 -14.65
CA LEU A 42 9.01 9.83 -13.35
C LEU A 42 8.88 10.89 -12.26
N PHE A 43 7.83 10.76 -11.46
CA PHE A 43 7.66 11.55 -10.24
C PHE A 43 8.70 11.18 -9.18
N ASP A 44 8.96 9.87 -9.02
CA ASP A 44 10.05 9.34 -8.19
C ASP A 44 10.94 8.41 -9.03
N THR A 45 12.25 8.48 -8.85
CA THR A 45 13.12 7.42 -9.39
C THR A 45 12.90 6.11 -8.60
N PRO A 46 13.18 4.94 -9.20
CA PRO A 46 13.14 3.66 -8.48
C PRO A 46 13.95 3.68 -7.19
N GLU A 47 15.10 4.37 -7.17
CA GLU A 47 15.94 4.51 -5.98
C GLU A 47 15.25 5.35 -4.88
N GLN A 48 14.52 6.41 -5.25
CA GLN A 48 13.73 7.21 -4.31
C GLN A 48 12.55 6.41 -3.75
N PHE A 49 11.85 5.67 -4.61
CA PHE A 49 10.78 4.77 -4.20
C PHE A 49 11.28 3.69 -3.22
N MET A 50 12.39 3.03 -3.54
CA MET A 50 12.97 2.00 -2.69
C MET A 50 13.54 2.57 -1.38
N ALA A 51 14.07 3.80 -1.38
CA ALA A 51 14.45 4.48 -0.15
C ALA A 51 13.25 4.71 0.80
N ARG A 52 12.07 5.06 0.26
CA ARG A 52 10.84 5.14 1.05
C ARG A 52 10.41 3.78 1.56
N PHE A 53 10.38 2.77 0.69
CA PHE A 53 10.02 1.40 1.07
C PHE A 53 10.91 0.89 2.22
N ASP A 54 12.22 1.14 2.14
CA ASP A 54 13.18 0.77 3.18
C ASP A 54 12.93 1.48 4.50
N ALA A 55 12.60 2.78 4.44
CA ALA A 55 12.25 3.56 5.62
C ALA A 55 10.95 3.07 6.25
N TYR A 56 9.92 2.71 5.48
CA TYR A 56 8.63 2.27 6.01
C TYR A 56 8.64 0.82 6.51
N THR A 57 9.57 0.00 6.03
CA THR A 57 9.78 -1.38 6.49
C THR A 57 10.89 -1.51 7.55
N ASP A 58 11.44 -0.41 8.06
CA ASP A 58 12.50 -0.45 9.06
C ASP A 58 12.06 -1.21 10.33
N PRO A 59 12.84 -2.19 10.84
CA PRO A 59 12.49 -2.92 12.07
C PRO A 59 12.30 -2.04 13.32
N ALA A 60 12.85 -0.82 13.33
CA ALA A 60 12.68 0.14 14.42
C ALA A 60 11.36 0.92 14.34
N ARG A 61 10.59 0.80 13.25
CA ARG A 61 9.27 1.44 13.12
C ARG A 61 8.15 0.70 13.85
N SER A 62 7.01 1.38 13.96
CA SER A 62 5.77 0.82 14.51
C SER A 62 5.34 -0.46 13.78
N THR A 63 4.84 -1.41 14.54
CA THR A 63 4.24 -2.65 14.03
C THR A 63 2.99 -2.34 13.20
N GLY A 64 2.70 -3.19 12.21
CA GLY A 64 1.45 -3.13 11.45
C GLY A 64 1.60 -2.78 9.97
N PHE A 65 2.83 -2.55 9.49
CA PHE A 65 3.09 -2.51 8.05
C PHE A 65 2.56 -3.77 7.39
N GLU A 66 1.84 -3.58 6.29
CA GLU A 66 1.35 -4.65 5.44
C GLU A 66 1.59 -4.31 3.97
N LEU A 67 2.09 -5.31 3.24
CA LEU A 67 2.20 -5.33 1.80
C LEU A 67 1.31 -6.45 1.27
N VAL A 68 0.48 -6.12 0.29
CA VAL A 68 -0.26 -7.09 -0.52
C VAL A 68 0.36 -7.12 -1.91
N VAL A 69 0.76 -8.31 -2.36
CA VAL A 69 1.22 -8.55 -3.74
C VAL A 69 0.16 -9.37 -4.46
N SER A 70 -0.30 -8.89 -5.60
CA SER A 70 -1.16 -9.67 -6.51
C SER A 70 -0.31 -10.47 -7.49
N ARG A 71 -0.68 -11.73 -7.71
CA ARG A 71 0.00 -12.64 -8.65
C ARG A 71 -0.99 -13.29 -9.60
N VAL A 72 -0.55 -13.56 -10.83
CA VAL A 72 -1.25 -14.44 -11.78
C VAL A 72 -0.25 -15.50 -12.21
N ARG A 73 -0.57 -16.78 -11.95
CA ARG A 73 0.29 -17.92 -12.27
C ARG A 73 1.72 -17.76 -11.75
N GLY A 74 1.86 -17.23 -10.52
CA GLY A 74 3.14 -16.97 -9.86
C GLY A 74 3.82 -15.63 -10.20
N ASN A 75 3.44 -14.98 -11.31
CA ASN A 75 4.01 -13.70 -11.71
C ASN A 75 3.38 -12.57 -10.92
N ALA A 76 4.17 -11.73 -10.28
CA ALA A 76 3.66 -10.55 -9.58
C ALA A 76 3.18 -9.51 -10.60
N ILE A 77 1.99 -8.92 -10.38
CA ILE A 77 1.36 -8.01 -11.35
C ILE A 77 0.87 -6.69 -10.73
N GLY A 78 1.04 -6.54 -9.42
CA GLY A 78 0.62 -5.36 -8.69
C GLY A 78 0.90 -5.49 -7.21
N GLN A 79 0.95 -4.35 -6.53
CA GLN A 79 1.19 -4.26 -5.10
C GLN A 79 0.39 -3.12 -4.47
N ALA A 80 0.08 -3.25 -3.19
CA ALA A 80 -0.35 -2.15 -2.35
C ALA A 80 0.22 -2.30 -0.95
N TRP A 81 0.59 -1.19 -0.30
CA TRP A 81 1.10 -1.25 1.06
C TRP A 81 0.82 0.01 1.87
N GLY A 82 0.82 -0.19 3.19
CA GLY A 82 0.45 0.82 4.16
C GLY A 82 0.61 0.32 5.59
N TRP A 83 0.10 1.09 6.54
CA TRP A 83 0.13 0.76 7.97
C TRP A 83 -1.00 1.47 8.72
N PRO A 84 -1.46 0.92 9.85
CA PRO A 84 -2.37 1.64 10.72
C PRO A 84 -1.69 2.83 11.38
N LEU A 85 -2.44 3.93 11.56
CA LEU A 85 -1.96 5.09 12.28
C LEU A 85 -1.97 4.82 13.79
N THR A 86 -0.81 4.96 14.43
CA THR A 86 -0.67 4.75 15.88
C THR A 86 -1.14 5.96 16.69
N PRO A 87 -1.40 5.81 18.00
CA PRO A 87 -1.73 6.95 18.87
C PRO A 87 -0.67 8.07 18.90
N THR A 88 0.56 7.77 18.48
CA THR A 88 1.66 8.73 18.42
C THR A 88 1.97 9.19 16.98
N THR A 89 1.01 9.03 16.06
CA THR A 89 1.19 9.41 14.66
C THR A 89 1.37 10.93 14.52
N ALA A 90 2.26 11.35 13.63
CA ALA A 90 2.40 12.75 13.21
C ALA A 90 1.54 13.07 11.96
N TRP A 91 0.73 12.10 11.50
CA TRP A 91 -0.03 12.22 10.24
C TRP A 91 -1.02 13.39 10.23
N TRP A 92 -1.53 13.74 11.41
CA TRP A 92 -2.50 14.81 11.59
C TRP A 92 -1.86 16.17 11.90
N ASP A 93 -0.53 16.24 11.97
CA ASP A 93 0.17 17.48 12.26
C ASP A 93 -0.15 18.54 11.21
N GLY A 94 -0.69 19.67 11.67
CA GLY A 94 -1.12 20.77 10.80
C GLY A 94 -2.54 20.64 10.25
N LEU A 95 -3.28 19.57 10.56
CA LEU A 95 -4.70 19.48 10.25
C LEU A 95 -5.48 20.61 10.96
N HIS A 96 -6.26 21.36 10.18
CA HIS A 96 -7.26 22.29 10.70
C HIS A 96 -8.64 21.85 10.23
N LEU A 97 -9.55 21.65 11.18
CA LEU A 97 -10.94 21.39 10.88
C LEU A 97 -11.71 22.70 10.79
N ASP A 98 -12.57 22.83 9.78
CA ASP A 98 -13.49 23.97 9.66
C ASP A 98 -14.56 23.97 10.77
N SER A 99 -14.84 22.79 11.34
CA SER A 99 -15.74 22.59 12.49
C SER A 99 -15.49 21.25 13.17
N GLY A 100 -15.83 21.14 14.45
CA GLY A 100 -15.64 19.92 15.25
C GLY A 100 -14.45 20.00 16.20
N ASP A 101 -14.25 18.94 16.97
CA ASP A 101 -13.12 18.80 17.89
C ASP A 101 -11.97 18.07 17.19
N THR A 102 -10.85 18.78 16.99
CA THR A 102 -9.66 18.24 16.34
C THR A 102 -9.02 17.13 17.17
N ASP A 103 -9.05 17.23 18.50
CA ASP A 103 -8.40 16.24 19.37
C ASP A 103 -9.15 14.90 19.29
N ASP A 104 -10.49 14.95 19.31
CA ASP A 104 -11.33 13.75 19.12
C ASP A 104 -11.17 13.16 17.70
N PHE A 105 -11.15 14.01 16.66
CA PHE A 105 -11.00 13.55 15.28
C PHE A 105 -9.64 12.88 15.02
N THR A 106 -8.58 13.40 15.62
CA THR A 106 -7.19 12.94 15.43
C THR A 106 -6.75 11.87 16.43
N ALA A 107 -7.61 11.52 17.40
CA ALA A 107 -7.33 10.47 18.36
C ALA A 107 -7.24 9.09 17.68
N GLU A 108 -6.02 8.63 17.44
CA GLU A 108 -5.75 7.33 16.80
C GLU A 108 -5.59 6.19 17.80
N THR A 109 -6.02 4.99 17.41
CA THR A 109 -5.98 3.78 18.24
C THR A 109 -4.99 2.73 17.75
N GLY A 110 -4.40 2.91 16.57
CA GLY A 110 -3.68 1.83 15.88
C GLY A 110 -4.59 0.87 15.11
N THR A 111 -5.91 1.12 15.07
CA THR A 111 -6.88 0.23 14.39
C THR A 111 -7.98 0.96 13.62
N ARG A 112 -8.31 2.22 13.95
CA ARG A 112 -9.40 2.95 13.29
C ARG A 112 -9.04 3.48 11.90
N THR A 113 -7.77 3.83 11.69
CA THR A 113 -7.31 4.46 10.45
C THR A 113 -6.15 3.68 9.87
N PHE A 114 -6.28 3.29 8.60
CA PHE A 114 -5.21 2.67 7.84
C PHE A 114 -4.70 3.65 6.78
N ALA A 115 -3.42 3.98 6.83
CA ALA A 115 -2.78 4.83 5.84
C ALA A 115 -2.31 3.98 4.66
N LEU A 116 -2.96 4.13 3.51
CA LEU A 116 -2.49 3.61 2.23
C LEU A 116 -1.34 4.49 1.73
N SER A 117 -0.14 3.95 1.64
CA SER A 117 1.02 4.69 1.14
C SER A 117 1.16 4.55 -0.36
N GLU A 118 1.01 3.35 -0.90
CA GLU A 118 1.24 3.06 -2.32
C GLU A 118 0.26 2.01 -2.84
N ILE A 119 -0.12 2.15 -4.11
CA ILE A 119 -0.92 1.18 -4.86
C ILE A 119 -0.55 1.23 -6.34
N MET A 120 -0.17 0.09 -6.88
CA MET A 120 0.46 -0.02 -8.20
C MET A 120 0.03 -1.29 -8.92
N VAL A 121 -0.21 -1.17 -10.22
CA VAL A 121 -0.52 -2.30 -11.11
C VAL A 121 0.37 -2.15 -12.33
N CYS A 122 1.05 -3.23 -12.70
CA CYS A 122 1.92 -3.25 -13.87
C CYS A 122 1.10 -2.87 -15.12
N GLN A 123 1.65 -2.01 -15.99
CA GLN A 123 0.89 -1.37 -17.07
C GLN A 123 0.16 -2.39 -17.97
N GLU A 124 0.79 -3.53 -18.23
CA GLU A 124 0.27 -4.65 -19.02
C GLU A 124 -0.96 -5.36 -18.39
N HIS A 125 -1.28 -5.07 -17.14
CA HIS A 125 -2.42 -5.62 -16.39
C HIS A 125 -3.44 -4.55 -15.94
N THR A 126 -3.25 -3.28 -16.32
CA THR A 126 -4.18 -2.19 -15.98
C THR A 126 -5.54 -2.35 -16.65
N GLY A 127 -6.56 -1.64 -16.14
CA GLY A 127 -7.91 -1.67 -16.70
C GLY A 127 -8.75 -2.89 -16.31
N HIS A 128 -8.28 -3.72 -15.36
CA HIS A 128 -8.95 -4.95 -14.88
C HIS A 128 -9.45 -4.87 -13.42
N GLY A 129 -9.47 -3.69 -12.80
CA GLY A 129 -9.96 -3.52 -11.43
C GLY A 129 -9.00 -4.00 -10.33
N LEU A 130 -7.78 -4.41 -10.69
CA LEU A 130 -6.75 -4.90 -9.75
C LEU A 130 -6.40 -3.91 -8.64
N ALA A 131 -6.31 -2.62 -8.93
CA ALA A 131 -6.03 -1.60 -7.91
C ALA A 131 -7.14 -1.60 -6.83
N HIS A 132 -8.40 -1.71 -7.24
CA HIS A 132 -9.53 -1.80 -6.31
C HIS A 132 -9.44 -3.06 -5.46
N ALA A 133 -9.14 -4.21 -6.08
CA ALA A 133 -9.01 -5.46 -5.35
C ALA A 133 -7.83 -5.45 -4.35
N LEU A 134 -6.68 -4.89 -4.75
CA LEU A 134 -5.53 -4.69 -3.86
C LEU A 134 -5.86 -3.81 -2.66
N HIS A 135 -6.58 -2.71 -2.89
CA HIS A 135 -7.07 -1.83 -1.83
C HIS A 135 -7.98 -2.60 -0.86
N ASP A 136 -8.95 -3.36 -1.38
CA ASP A 136 -9.88 -4.12 -0.56
C ASP A 136 -9.18 -5.20 0.27
N GLU A 137 -8.23 -5.92 -0.31
CA GLU A 137 -7.42 -6.90 0.44
C GLU A 137 -6.62 -6.24 1.55
N LEU A 138 -6.00 -5.09 1.27
CA LEU A 138 -5.21 -4.37 2.26
C LEU A 138 -6.06 -3.92 3.45
N LEU A 139 -7.31 -3.47 3.20
CA LEU A 139 -8.22 -3.04 4.27
C LEU A 139 -8.94 -4.19 4.98
N ARG A 140 -9.13 -5.35 4.33
CA ARG A 140 -9.77 -6.52 4.93
C ARG A 140 -9.10 -6.97 6.24
N LYS A 141 -7.78 -6.83 6.34
CA LYS A 141 -7.01 -7.27 7.51
C LYS A 141 -6.84 -6.18 8.58
N GLY A 142 -6.76 -4.91 8.17
CA GLY A 142 -6.71 -3.76 9.08
C GLY A 142 -7.95 -3.63 9.99
N LEU A 143 -9.06 -4.26 9.61
CA LEU A 143 -10.37 -4.18 10.28
C LEU A 143 -10.79 -5.49 10.95
N SER A 144 -9.84 -6.33 11.38
CA SER A 144 -10.08 -7.67 11.95
C SER A 144 -11.03 -7.74 13.19
N ASP A 145 -11.57 -6.60 13.66
CA ASP A 145 -12.56 -6.51 14.75
C ASP A 145 -13.80 -5.64 14.41
N CYS A 146 -14.11 -5.41 13.13
CA CYS A 146 -15.31 -4.67 12.76
C CYS A 146 -16.50 -5.58 12.42
N ARG A 147 -17.49 -5.58 13.30
CA ARG A 147 -18.85 -6.07 13.03
C ARG A 147 -19.48 -5.21 11.94
N TRP A 148 -19.75 -5.80 10.78
CA TRP A 148 -20.61 -5.19 9.75
C TRP A 148 -22.01 -4.98 10.32
N ILE A 149 -22.53 -3.75 10.24
CA ILE A 149 -23.97 -3.43 10.29
C ILE A 149 -24.43 -3.12 8.87
#